data_AF-A0A7S1E7A7-F1
#
_entry.id   AF-A0A7S1E7A7-F1
#
_cell.length_a   1.000
_cell.length_b   1.000
_cell.length_c   1.000
_cell.angle_alpha   90.00
_cell.angle_beta   90.00
_cell.angle_gamma   90.00
#
_symmetry.space_group_name_H-M   'P 1'
#
loop_
_entity.id
_entity.type
_entity.pdbx_description
1 polymer ?
#
loop_
_entity_poly.entity_id
_entity_poly.type
_entity_poly.pdbx_seq_one_letter_code
_entity_poly.pdbx_strand_id
1 'polypeptide(L)'
;AEALKSPDGRARLVNELMELQSFLQVRQRELESIEYVAVDATGDMPPLCQSLTLPKLSSLLTAIQGAVALINSPLTQQLIMLRSSSRFLTRLTTSLEQRVTNADKLISNIDKCTERRAELDLVIAETQPKIKSLIEATKSVKKSAEGVMTQQLGGRRVNIIGEINTVLSG
;
A
#
# COMPACT_ATOMS: atom_id res chain seq x y z
N ALA A 1 14.11 -28.53 16.16
CA ALA A 1 14.67 -27.46 15.31
C ALA A 1 14.92 -27.91 13.86
N GLU A 2 15.30 -29.18 13.62
CA GLU A 2 15.47 -29.78 12.27
C GLU A 2 14.21 -29.63 11.38
N ALA A 3 13.03 -29.91 11.96
CA ALA A 3 11.76 -29.94 11.25
C ALA A 3 11.39 -28.60 10.58
N LEU A 4 11.86 -27.46 11.08
CA LEU A 4 11.54 -26.15 10.50
C LEU A 4 12.46 -25.77 9.32
N LYS A 5 13.56 -26.48 9.11
CA LYS A 5 14.57 -26.12 8.09
C LYS A 5 14.11 -26.42 6.68
N SER A 6 13.52 -27.59 6.44
CA SER A 6 13.05 -28.00 5.11
C SER A 6 11.54 -27.73 4.92
N PRO A 7 11.08 -27.45 3.69
CA PRO A 7 9.65 -27.40 3.38
C PRO A 7 8.91 -28.67 3.79
N ASP A 8 9.49 -29.83 3.52
CA ASP A 8 8.89 -31.12 3.83
C ASP A 8 8.80 -31.36 5.34
N GLY A 9 9.82 -30.98 6.10
CA GLY A 9 9.80 -31.08 7.57
C GLY A 9 8.71 -30.19 8.18
N ARG A 10 8.50 -28.99 7.62
CA ARG A 10 7.45 -28.08 8.07
C ARG A 10 6.07 -28.62 7.75
N ALA A 11 5.88 -29.14 6.54
CA ALA A 11 4.62 -29.76 6.13
C ALA A 11 4.29 -30.96 7.03
N ARG A 12 5.27 -31.83 7.31
CA ARG A 12 5.11 -32.95 8.23
C ARG A 12 4.73 -32.50 9.63
N LEU A 13 5.44 -31.52 10.20
CA LEU A 13 5.14 -30.99 11.53
C LEU A 13 3.72 -30.40 11.61
N VAL A 14 3.30 -29.63 10.59
CA VAL A 14 1.94 -29.09 10.54
C VAL A 14 0.90 -30.20 10.43
N ASN A 15 1.16 -31.22 9.62
CA ASN A 15 0.26 -32.37 9.49
C ASN A 15 0.13 -33.13 10.83
N GLU A 16 1.23 -33.43 11.50
CA GLU A 16 1.23 -34.09 12.81
C GLU A 16 0.44 -33.27 13.86
N LEU A 17 0.58 -31.95 13.85
CA LEU A 17 -0.19 -31.06 14.73
C LEU A 17 -1.69 -31.07 14.40
N MET A 18 -2.06 -31.11 13.11
CA MET A 18 -3.47 -31.17 12.68
C MET A 18 -4.10 -32.54 12.97
N GLU A 19 -3.33 -33.62 12.85
CA GLU A 19 -3.74 -34.96 13.26
C GLU A 19 -3.97 -35.02 14.77
N LEU A 20 -3.03 -34.49 15.56
CA LEU A 20 -3.18 -34.40 17.02
C LEU A 20 -4.39 -33.53 17.41
N GLN A 21 -4.62 -32.41 16.73
CA GLN A 21 -5.80 -31.58 16.95
C GLN A 21 -7.08 -32.39 16.71
N SER A 22 -7.15 -33.15 15.62
CA SER A 22 -8.31 -33.98 15.26
C SER A 22 -8.56 -35.05 16.33
N PHE A 23 -7.51 -35.71 16.80
CA PHE A 23 -7.59 -36.69 17.89
C PHE A 23 -8.16 -36.06 19.17
N LEU A 24 -7.64 -34.90 19.58
CA LEU A 24 -8.09 -34.22 20.80
C LEU A 24 -9.53 -33.70 20.68
N GLN A 25 -9.98 -33.29 19.49
CA GLN A 25 -11.37 -32.89 19.23
C GLN A 25 -12.34 -34.08 19.30
N VAL A 26 -11.93 -35.26 18.84
CA VAL A 26 -12.71 -36.49 19.04
C VAL A 26 -12.80 -36.79 20.53
N ARG A 27 -11.66 -36.75 21.23
CA ARG A 27 -11.61 -37.04 22.68
C ARG A 27 -12.44 -36.07 23.51
N GLN A 28 -12.47 -34.79 23.13
CA GLN A 28 -13.30 -33.79 23.79
C GLN A 28 -14.79 -34.13 23.65
N ARG A 29 -15.25 -34.48 22.44
CA ARG A 29 -16.64 -34.87 22.18
C ARG A 29 -17.05 -36.15 22.90
N GLU A 30 -16.14 -37.11 23.03
CA GLU A 30 -16.35 -38.33 23.82
C GLU A 30 -16.60 -37.99 25.29
N LEU A 31 -15.77 -37.13 25.90
CA LEU A 31 -15.95 -36.73 27.31
C LEU A 31 -17.18 -35.85 27.54
N GLU A 32 -17.66 -35.14 26.52
CA GLU A 32 -18.92 -34.39 26.55
C GLU A 32 -20.15 -35.30 26.34
N SER A 33 -19.97 -36.53 25.84
CA SER A 33 -21.06 -37.46 25.55
C SER A 33 -21.47 -38.27 26.78
N ILE A 34 -22.76 -38.17 27.12
CA ILE A 34 -23.37 -38.89 28.25
C ILE A 34 -23.32 -40.42 28.01
N GLU A 35 -23.55 -40.86 26.77
CA GLU A 35 -23.51 -42.29 26.39
C GLU A 35 -22.10 -42.88 26.51
N TYR A 36 -21.07 -42.10 26.16
CA TYR A 36 -19.68 -42.55 26.26
C TYR A 36 -19.22 -42.71 27.71
N VAL A 37 -19.63 -41.79 28.59
CA VAL A 37 -19.35 -41.85 30.04
C VAL A 37 -20.11 -43.00 30.70
N ALA A 38 -21.34 -43.29 30.26
CA ALA A 38 -22.19 -44.34 30.85
C ALA A 38 -21.66 -45.76 30.64
N VAL A 39 -20.84 -46.00 29.61
CA VAL A 39 -20.31 -47.34 29.26
C VAL A 39 -18.94 -47.61 29.89
N ASP A 40 -18.42 -46.71 30.73
CA ASP A 40 -17.05 -46.75 31.28
C ASP A 40 -15.99 -47.13 30.22
N ALA A 41 -16.12 -46.53 29.02
CA ALA A 41 -15.24 -46.75 27.88
C ALA A 41 -13.79 -46.26 28.12
N THR A 42 -13.49 -45.79 29.34
CA THR A 42 -12.18 -45.27 29.74
C THR A 42 -11.29 -46.31 30.42
N GLY A 43 -11.85 -47.42 30.91
CA GLY A 43 -11.13 -48.42 31.69
C GLY A 43 -9.98 -49.12 30.94
N ASP A 44 -10.10 -49.30 29.62
CA ASP A 44 -9.10 -49.98 28.79
C ASP A 44 -8.13 -49.01 28.07
N MET A 45 -8.21 -47.72 28.40
CA MET A 45 -7.43 -46.68 27.74
C MET A 45 -6.07 -46.46 28.43
N PRO A 46 -4.99 -46.06 27.72
CA PRO A 46 -3.72 -45.74 28.37
C PRO A 46 -3.85 -44.68 29.49
N PRO A 47 -3.05 -44.77 30.57
CA PRO A 47 -3.17 -43.88 31.74
C PRO A 47 -3.13 -42.38 31.42
N LEU A 48 -2.35 -42.02 30.40
CA LEU A 48 -2.25 -40.64 29.92
C LEU A 48 -3.62 -40.11 29.45
N CYS A 49 -4.38 -40.94 28.72
CA CYS A 49 -5.67 -40.58 28.15
C CYS A 49 -6.81 -40.63 29.19
N GLN A 50 -6.65 -41.42 30.27
CA GLN A 50 -7.55 -41.40 31.42
C GLN A 50 -7.40 -40.10 32.24
N SER A 51 -6.19 -39.52 32.28
CA SER A 51 -5.89 -38.30 33.05
C SER A 51 -6.29 -36.97 32.37
N LEU A 52 -6.79 -37.03 31.13
CA LEU A 52 -7.20 -35.89 30.33
C LEU A 52 -8.60 -35.43 30.75
N THR A 53 -8.67 -34.18 31.21
CA THR A 53 -9.93 -33.51 31.57
C THR A 53 -10.33 -32.51 30.49
N LEU A 54 -11.61 -32.13 30.41
CA LEU A 54 -12.10 -31.12 29.46
C LEU A 54 -11.28 -29.81 29.48
N PRO A 55 -10.92 -29.22 30.64
CA PRO A 55 -10.07 -28.03 30.68
C PRO A 55 -8.64 -28.25 30.14
N LYS A 56 -8.07 -29.44 30.35
CA LYS A 56 -6.75 -29.78 29.80
C LYS A 56 -6.82 -29.94 28.28
N LEU A 57 -7.88 -30.58 27.77
CA LEU A 57 -8.10 -30.73 26.33
C LEU A 57 -8.28 -29.39 25.63
N SER A 58 -9.09 -28.49 26.19
CA SER A 58 -9.28 -27.15 25.61
C SER A 58 -7.99 -26.32 25.59
N SER A 59 -7.19 -26.41 26.66
CA SER A 59 -5.86 -25.79 26.72
C SER A 59 -4.90 -26.36 25.66
N LEU A 60 -4.84 -27.69 25.51
CA LEU A 60 -4.00 -28.34 24.50
C LEU A 60 -4.44 -27.98 23.08
N LEU A 61 -5.74 -27.95 22.81
CA LEU A 61 -6.28 -27.55 21.51
C LEU A 61 -5.92 -26.11 21.19
N THR A 62 -6.04 -25.20 22.15
CA THR A 62 -5.65 -23.79 21.98
C THR A 62 -4.15 -23.66 21.72
N ALA A 63 -3.32 -24.43 22.43
CA ALA A 63 -1.88 -24.44 22.23
C ALA A 63 -1.49 -24.94 20.83
N ILE A 64 -2.14 -26.01 20.34
CA ILE A 64 -1.90 -26.55 19.00
C ILE A 64 -2.33 -25.56 17.93
N GLN A 65 -3.53 -24.98 18.05
CA GLN A 65 -4.00 -23.94 17.13
C GLN A 65 -3.05 -22.74 17.09
N GLY A 66 -2.57 -22.30 18.26
CA GLY A 66 -1.57 -21.25 18.37
C GLY A 66 -0.25 -21.62 17.70
N ALA A 67 0.23 -22.85 17.88
CA ALA A 67 1.45 -23.34 17.24
C ALA A 67 1.32 -23.40 15.71
N VAL A 68 0.21 -23.93 15.20
CA VAL A 68 -0.08 -23.98 13.75
C VAL A 68 -0.17 -22.56 13.17
N ALA A 69 -0.86 -21.64 13.84
CA ALA A 69 -0.95 -20.24 13.41
C ALA A 69 0.42 -19.56 13.39
N LEU A 70 1.24 -19.78 14.42
CA LEU A 70 2.58 -19.19 14.52
C LEU A 70 3.50 -19.70 13.41
N ILE A 71 3.49 -21.01 13.15
CA ILE A 71 4.30 -21.63 12.08
C ILE A 71 3.89 -21.10 10.71
N ASN A 72 2.58 -20.92 10.47
CA ASN A 72 2.05 -20.45 9.20
C ASN A 72 2.01 -18.92 9.07
N SER A 73 2.41 -18.16 10.10
CA SER A 73 2.37 -16.71 10.04
C SER A 73 3.33 -16.18 8.96
N PRO A 74 2.97 -15.10 8.23
CA PRO A 74 3.82 -14.53 7.19
C PRO A 74 5.22 -14.17 7.70
N LEU A 75 5.30 -13.62 8.92
CA LEU A 75 6.57 -13.26 9.55
C LEU A 75 7.44 -14.49 9.81
N THR A 76 6.89 -15.55 10.39
CA THR A 76 7.63 -16.80 10.62
C THR A 76 8.10 -17.40 9.30
N GLN A 77 7.27 -17.43 8.27
CA GLN A 77 7.65 -17.93 6.95
C GLN A 77 8.78 -17.10 6.33
N GLN A 78 8.72 -15.77 6.44
CA GLN A 78 9.80 -14.88 6.00
C GLN A 78 11.10 -15.13 6.78
N LEU A 79 11.03 -15.29 8.10
CA LEU A 79 12.20 -15.59 8.93
C LEU A 79 12.83 -16.95 8.57
N ILE A 80 12.02 -17.98 8.31
CA ILE A 80 12.60 -19.27 7.88
C ILE A 80 13.19 -19.15 6.48
N MET A 81 12.57 -18.41 5.55
CA MET A 81 13.14 -18.15 4.22
C MET A 81 14.47 -17.39 4.32
N LEU A 82 14.55 -16.39 5.18
CA LEU A 82 15.77 -15.61 5.42
C LEU A 82 16.89 -16.49 5.99
N ARG A 83 16.55 -17.43 6.89
CA ARG A 83 17.51 -18.39 7.45
C ARG A 83 17.91 -19.50 6.48
N SER A 84 16.97 -20.01 5.67
CA SER A 84 17.16 -21.23 4.86
C SER A 84 17.56 -20.98 3.42
N SER A 85 17.36 -19.76 2.89
CA SER A 85 17.57 -19.44 1.47
C SER A 85 18.44 -18.20 1.32
N SER A 86 19.70 -18.41 0.93
CA SER A 86 20.62 -17.32 0.57
C SER A 86 20.07 -16.48 -0.59
N ARG A 87 19.41 -17.12 -1.56
CA ARG A 87 18.73 -16.44 -2.68
C ARG A 87 17.64 -15.48 -2.22
N PHE A 88 16.85 -15.86 -1.21
CA PHE A 88 15.83 -14.99 -0.66
C PHE A 88 16.46 -13.76 0.01
N LEU A 89 17.53 -13.96 0.78
CA LEU A 89 18.31 -12.88 1.39
C LEU A 89 18.87 -11.94 0.33
N THR A 90 19.54 -12.45 -0.70
CA THR A 90 20.08 -11.62 -1.79
C THR A 90 18.98 -10.80 -2.46
N ARG A 91 17.84 -11.43 -2.80
CA ARG A 91 16.70 -10.71 -3.40
C ARG A 91 16.16 -9.62 -2.49
N LEU A 92 16.07 -9.89 -1.18
CA LEU A 92 15.61 -8.91 -0.20
C LEU A 92 16.57 -7.73 -0.11
N THR A 93 17.88 -7.99 -0.03
CA THR A 93 18.92 -6.97 -0.03
C THR A 93 18.86 -6.11 -1.28
N THR A 94 18.84 -6.71 -2.47
CA THR A 94 18.73 -5.97 -3.74
C THR A 94 17.45 -5.14 -3.80
N SER A 95 16.33 -5.66 -3.31
CA SER A 95 15.07 -4.90 -3.28
C SER A 95 15.16 -3.68 -2.35
N LEU A 96 15.83 -3.82 -1.20
CA LEU A 96 16.06 -2.70 -0.28
C LEU A 96 17.01 -1.67 -0.88
N GLU A 97 18.11 -2.08 -1.50
CA GLU A 97 19.05 -1.19 -2.19
C GLU A 97 18.36 -0.41 -3.33
N GLN A 98 17.52 -1.08 -4.10
CA GLN A 98 16.70 -0.43 -5.13
C GLN A 98 15.73 0.60 -4.54
N ARG A 99 15.10 0.29 -3.40
CA ARG A 99 14.20 1.22 -2.71
C ARG A 99 14.94 2.45 -2.20
N VAL A 100 16.12 2.29 -1.61
CA VAL A 100 16.98 3.40 -1.18
C VAL A 100 17.36 4.28 -2.38
N THR A 101 17.88 3.66 -3.43
CA THR A 101 18.27 4.37 -4.67
C THR A 101 17.08 5.15 -5.27
N ASN A 102 15.89 4.57 -5.25
CA ASN A 102 14.69 5.24 -5.74
C ASN A 102 14.26 6.40 -4.84
N ALA A 103 14.39 6.26 -3.51
CA ALA A 103 14.12 7.35 -2.58
C ALA A 103 15.06 8.54 -2.84
N ASP A 104 16.35 8.30 -3.03
CA ASP A 104 17.33 9.35 -3.33
C ASP A 104 17.00 10.08 -4.65
N LYS A 105 16.61 9.33 -5.69
CA LYS A 105 16.16 9.91 -6.97
C LYS A 105 14.91 10.76 -6.81
N LEU A 106 13.95 10.32 -5.99
CA LEU A 106 12.72 11.08 -5.74
C LEU A 106 13.02 12.39 -5.01
N ILE A 107 13.90 12.38 -4.02
CA ILE A 107 14.36 13.59 -3.33
C ILE A 107 15.00 14.56 -4.33
N SER A 108 15.95 14.09 -5.15
CA SER A 108 16.57 14.93 -6.19
C SER A 108 15.57 15.49 -7.21
N ASN A 109 14.54 14.73 -7.56
CA ASN A 109 13.49 15.21 -8.45
C ASN A 109 12.60 16.27 -7.80
N ILE A 110 12.31 16.14 -6.50
CA ILE A 110 11.59 17.16 -5.74
C ILE A 110 12.39 18.46 -5.79
N ASP A 111 13.68 18.41 -5.50
CA ASP A 111 14.55 19.60 -5.51
C ASP A 111 14.53 20.28 -6.89
N LYS A 112 14.73 19.52 -7.96
CA LYS A 112 14.66 20.04 -9.35
C LYS A 112 13.30 20.66 -9.68
N CYS A 113 12.20 20.04 -9.26
CA CYS A 113 10.87 20.59 -9.45
C CYS A 113 10.68 21.90 -8.68
N THR A 114 11.22 22.00 -7.46
CA THR A 114 11.14 23.22 -6.66
C THR A 114 11.96 24.37 -7.26
N GLU A 115 13.17 24.09 -7.74
CA GLU A 115 14.01 25.05 -8.45
C GLU A 115 13.31 25.52 -9.73
N ARG A 116 12.82 24.58 -10.54
CA ARG A 116 12.11 24.91 -11.78
C ARG A 116 10.85 25.72 -11.55
N ARG A 117 10.11 25.45 -10.47
CA ARG A 117 8.95 26.25 -10.08
C ARG A 117 9.37 27.68 -9.74
N ALA A 118 10.42 27.86 -8.95
CA ALA A 118 10.93 29.17 -8.60
C ALA A 118 11.39 29.97 -9.83
N GLU A 119 12.08 29.32 -10.78
CA GLU A 119 12.44 29.95 -12.07
C GLU A 119 11.20 30.42 -12.84
N LEU A 120 10.17 29.57 -12.95
CA LEU A 120 8.94 29.92 -13.66
C LEU A 120 8.19 31.05 -12.96
N ASP A 121 8.16 31.07 -11.62
CA ASP A 121 7.55 32.15 -10.85
C ASP A 121 8.25 33.49 -11.13
N LEU A 122 9.59 33.50 -11.24
CA LEU A 122 10.35 34.69 -11.64
C LEU A 122 10.02 35.13 -13.07
N VAL A 123 9.96 34.18 -14.02
CA VAL A 123 9.60 34.48 -15.41
C VAL A 123 8.18 35.06 -15.49
N ILE A 124 7.22 34.49 -14.75
CA ILE A 124 5.85 35.02 -14.68
C ILE A 124 5.86 36.43 -14.10
N ALA A 125 6.58 36.66 -12.99
CA ALA A 125 6.67 37.97 -12.36
C ALA A 125 7.25 39.04 -13.31
N GLU A 126 8.22 38.67 -14.16
CA GLU A 126 8.82 39.58 -15.14
C GLU A 126 7.94 39.81 -16.38
N THR A 127 7.27 38.77 -16.87
CA THR A 127 6.52 38.82 -18.15
C THR A 127 5.11 39.37 -17.99
N GLN A 128 4.44 39.09 -16.87
CA GLN A 128 3.08 39.56 -16.60
C GLN A 128 2.92 41.09 -16.71
N PRO A 129 3.80 41.95 -16.16
CA PRO A 129 3.67 43.40 -16.33
C PRO A 129 3.89 43.85 -17.77
N LYS A 130 4.80 43.21 -18.52
CA LYS A 130 5.03 43.52 -19.94
C LYS A 130 3.79 43.23 -20.78
N ILE A 131 3.14 42.08 -20.53
CA ILE A 131 1.87 41.72 -21.18
C ILE A 131 0.79 42.75 -20.86
N LYS A 132 0.63 43.15 -19.59
CA LYS A 132 -0.34 44.18 -19.19
C LYS A 132 -0.10 45.51 -19.91
N SER A 133 1.15 45.96 -19.98
CA SER A 133 1.52 47.20 -20.68
C SER A 133 1.19 47.13 -22.18
N LEU A 134 1.46 45.99 -22.83
CA LEU A 134 1.09 45.78 -24.24
C LEU A 134 -0.42 45.78 -24.46
N ILE A 135 -1.20 45.20 -23.56
CA ILE A 135 -2.68 45.22 -23.61
C ILE A 135 -3.18 46.67 -23.52
N GLU A 136 -2.65 47.47 -22.58
CA GLU A 136 -3.02 48.88 -22.43
C GLU A 136 -2.65 49.71 -23.65
N ALA A 137 -1.43 49.56 -24.17
CA ALA A 137 -0.98 50.23 -25.38
C ALA A 137 -1.88 49.87 -26.57
N THR A 138 -2.22 48.60 -26.73
CA THR A 138 -3.09 48.11 -27.82
C THR A 138 -4.51 48.67 -27.69
N LYS A 139 -5.08 48.75 -26.47
CA LYS A 139 -6.37 49.42 -26.21
C LYS A 139 -6.34 50.90 -26.62
N SER A 140 -5.25 51.60 -26.31
CA SER A 140 -5.06 53.00 -26.66
C SER A 140 -4.99 53.22 -28.18
N VAL A 141 -4.21 52.38 -28.88
CA VAL A 141 -4.10 52.41 -30.35
C VAL A 141 -5.44 52.11 -30.99
N LYS A 142 -6.16 51.08 -30.52
CA LYS A 142 -7.50 50.72 -31.01
C LYS A 142 -8.47 51.90 -30.90
N LYS A 143 -8.54 52.53 -29.73
CA LYS A 143 -9.42 53.67 -29.47
C LYS A 143 -9.08 54.88 -30.36
N SER A 144 -7.79 55.12 -30.58
CA SER A 144 -7.31 56.19 -31.46
C SER A 144 -7.70 55.93 -32.91
N ALA A 145 -7.52 54.70 -33.40
CA ALA A 145 -7.90 54.30 -34.75
C ALA A 145 -9.41 54.41 -34.99
N GLU A 146 -10.24 53.92 -34.06
CA GLU A 146 -11.71 54.05 -34.10
C GLU A 146 -12.15 55.52 -34.14
N GLY A 147 -11.48 56.40 -33.37
CA GLY A 147 -11.71 57.83 -33.36
C GLY A 147 -11.42 58.50 -34.71
N VAL A 148 -10.26 58.19 -35.31
CA VAL A 148 -9.88 58.72 -36.63
C VAL A 148 -10.85 58.25 -37.72
N MET A 149 -11.23 56.97 -37.72
CA MET A 149 -12.20 56.42 -38.69
C MET A 149 -13.60 57.04 -38.52
N THR A 150 -14.04 57.25 -37.28
CA THR A 150 -15.32 57.92 -36.98
C THR A 150 -15.36 59.35 -37.51
N GLN A 151 -14.23 60.09 -37.39
CA GLN A 151 -14.12 61.45 -37.94
C GLN A 151 -14.16 61.45 -39.47
N GLN A 152 -13.45 60.52 -40.11
CA GLN A 152 -13.42 60.40 -41.59
C GLN A 152 -14.78 59.99 -42.18
N LEU A 153 -15.61 59.27 -41.42
CA LEU A 153 -16.93 58.80 -41.85
C LEU A 153 -18.10 59.71 -41.41
N GLY A 154 -17.82 61.01 -41.20
CA GLY A 154 -18.87 62.01 -40.96
C GLY A 154 -19.58 61.86 -39.61
N GLY A 155 -18.87 61.40 -38.57
CA GLY A 155 -19.40 61.29 -37.21
C GLY A 155 -20.17 60.00 -36.91
N ARG A 156 -20.20 59.04 -37.85
CA ARG A 156 -20.75 57.70 -37.60
C ARG A 156 -19.76 56.88 -36.76
N ARG A 157 -20.19 56.40 -35.58
CA ARG A 157 -19.35 55.60 -34.67
C ARG A 157 -18.84 54.34 -35.37
N VAL A 158 -17.51 54.13 -35.31
CA VAL A 158 -16.83 52.93 -35.79
C VAL A 158 -16.21 52.18 -34.62
N ASN A 159 -16.48 50.86 -34.54
CA ASN A 159 -15.87 49.97 -33.55
C ASN A 159 -15.11 48.85 -34.28
N ILE A 160 -13.85 48.63 -33.92
CA ILE A 160 -13.04 47.53 -34.42
C ILE A 160 -13.47 46.24 -33.69
N ILE A 161 -13.93 45.28 -34.48
CA ILE A 161 -14.40 43.95 -34.06
C ILE A 161 -13.46 42.86 -34.58
N GLY A 162 -13.40 41.71 -33.91
CA GLY A 162 -12.57 40.56 -34.32
C GLY A 162 -11.64 40.07 -33.20
N GLU A 163 -10.63 39.28 -33.60
CA GLU A 163 -9.67 38.60 -32.70
C GLU A 163 -8.90 39.56 -31.79
N ILE A 164 -8.77 40.83 -32.17
CA ILE A 164 -8.16 41.84 -31.29
C ILE A 164 -8.96 42.00 -29.99
N ASN A 165 -10.29 41.82 -30.01
CA ASN A 165 -11.10 41.94 -28.81
C ASN A 165 -10.98 40.73 -27.89
N THR A 166 -10.76 39.52 -28.42
CA THR A 166 -10.57 38.33 -27.59
C THR A 166 -9.25 38.40 -26.83
N VAL A 167 -8.18 38.89 -27.47
CA VAL A 167 -6.86 39.11 -26.82
C VAL A 167 -6.90 40.24 -25.77
N LEU A 168 -7.77 41.24 -25.95
CA LEU A 168 -7.89 42.39 -25.03
C LEU A 168 -8.86 42.18 -23.86
N SER A 169 -9.67 41.12 -23.91
CA SER A 169 -10.68 40.78 -22.89
C SER A 169 -10.33 39.53 -22.07
N GLY A 170 -9.35 38.73 -22.49
CA GLY A 170 -8.66 37.75 -21.65
C GLY A 170 -7.58 38.40 -20.79
#